data_AF-A0A7H0GV91-F1
#
_entry.id   AF-A0A7H0GV91-F1
#
_cell.length_a   1.000
_cell.length_b   1.000
_cell.length_c   1.000
_cell.angle_alpha   90.00
_cell.angle_beta   90.00
_cell.angle_gamma   90.00
#
_symmetry.space_group_name_H-M   'P 1'
#
loop_
_entity.id
_entity.type
_entity.pdbx_description
1 polymer ?
#
loop_
_entity_poly.entity_id
_entity_poly.type
_entity_poly.pdbx_seq_one_letter_code
_entity_poly.pdbx_strand_id
1 'polypeptide(L)'
;MNPLVAIRQFDQSIWLDFIRRKILINGELQRRITDEALRGVTSNPAIFEKAIGGSDDYDAAIESLALQNKSADEIYTELAIADVQHACDLFRPCTTATITPATAT
;
A
#
# COMPACT_ATOMS: atom_id res chain seq x y z
N MET A 1 -13.91 16.24 -15.11
CA MET A 1 -13.55 14.82 -15.35
C MET A 1 -12.26 14.55 -14.61
N ASN A 2 -12.16 13.48 -13.81
CA ASN A 2 -10.91 13.13 -13.12
C ASN A 2 -9.94 12.48 -14.13
N PRO A 3 -8.74 13.06 -14.41
CA PRO A 3 -7.79 12.49 -15.37
C PRO A 3 -7.35 11.07 -15.03
N LEU A 4 -7.25 10.73 -13.74
CA LEU A 4 -6.88 9.38 -13.28
C LEU A 4 -7.94 8.34 -13.62
N VAL A 5 -9.21 8.76 -13.72
CA VAL A 5 -10.31 7.90 -14.16
C VAL A 5 -10.32 7.81 -15.69
N ALA A 6 -10.08 8.92 -16.39
CA ALA A 6 -10.12 8.97 -17.85
C ALA A 6 -9.07 8.07 -18.51
N ILE A 7 -7.90 7.88 -17.89
CA ILE A 7 -6.81 7.11 -18.49
C ILE A 7 -7.14 5.62 -18.69
N ARG A 8 -8.15 5.10 -17.99
CA ARG A 8 -8.62 3.71 -18.14
C ARG A 8 -9.10 3.39 -19.55
N GLN A 9 -9.54 4.38 -20.32
CA GLN A 9 -9.94 4.17 -21.71
C GLN A 9 -8.78 3.75 -22.63
N PHE A 10 -7.54 3.87 -22.15
CA PHE A 10 -6.32 3.46 -22.83
C PHE A 10 -5.71 2.16 -22.26
N ASP A 11 -6.49 1.40 -21.49
CA ASP A 11 -6.05 0.16 -20.81
C ASP A 11 -4.84 0.36 -19.88
N GLN A 12 -4.68 1.56 -19.31
CA GLN A 12 -3.63 1.88 -18.35
C GLN A 12 -4.14 1.83 -16.91
N SER A 13 -3.31 1.27 -16.02
CA SER A 13 -3.55 1.22 -14.58
C SER A 13 -2.57 2.13 -13.85
N ILE A 14 -3.07 3.07 -13.05
CA ILE A 14 -2.23 3.98 -12.26
C ILE A 14 -1.88 3.35 -10.92
N TRP A 15 -0.59 3.42 -10.58
CA TRP A 15 -0.02 2.95 -9.33
C TRP A 15 0.62 4.13 -8.61
N LEU A 16 0.54 4.12 -7.28
CA LEU A 16 1.12 5.15 -6.44
C LEU A 16 2.50 4.67 -5.96
N ASP A 17 3.56 5.40 -6.31
CA ASP A 17 4.94 5.06 -5.91
C ASP A 17 5.28 5.54 -4.50
N PHE A 18 4.51 5.03 -3.53
CA PHE A 18 4.54 5.47 -2.15
C PHE A 18 3.75 4.51 -1.25
N ILE A 19 4.28 4.21 -0.07
CA ILE A 19 3.55 3.58 1.03
C ILE A 19 3.96 4.21 2.37
N ARG A 20 2.98 4.50 3.22
CA ARG A 20 3.16 4.93 4.62
C ARG A 20 2.01 4.41 5.46
N ARG A 21 2.26 4.03 6.70
CA ARG A 21 1.25 3.48 7.58
C ARG A 21 0.02 4.36 7.72
N LYS A 22 0.18 5.68 7.87
CA LYS A 22 -0.96 6.61 8.00
C LYS A 22 -1.95 6.56 6.85
N ILE A 23 -1.47 6.51 5.59
CA ILE A 23 -2.36 6.48 4.41
C ILE A 23 -3.16 5.17 4.33
N LEU A 24 -2.65 4.09 4.94
CA LEU A 24 -3.34 2.79 5.02
C LEU A 24 -4.45 2.82 6.08
N ILE A 25 -4.21 3.42 7.23
CA ILE A 25 -5.12 3.35 8.38
C ILE A 25 -6.16 4.49 8.44
N ASN A 26 -5.90 5.62 7.79
CA ASN A 26 -6.78 6.81 7.89
C ASN A 26 -7.89 6.87 6.82
N GLY A 27 -8.01 5.83 5.99
CA GLY A 27 -9.01 5.74 4.91
C GLY A 27 -8.65 6.46 3.61
N GLU A 28 -7.53 7.20 3.56
CA GLU A 28 -7.13 7.93 2.35
C GLU A 28 -6.79 6.98 1.20
N LEU A 29 -6.06 5.87 1.45
CA LEU A 29 -5.80 4.89 0.39
C LEU A 29 -7.11 4.28 -0.13
N GLN A 30 -8.04 3.93 0.76
CA GLN A 30 -9.34 3.39 0.39
C GLN A 30 -10.12 4.36 -0.50
N ARG A 31 -10.14 5.65 -0.16
CA ARG A 31 -10.76 6.71 -0.96
C ARG A 31 -10.12 6.83 -2.35
N ARG A 32 -8.80 6.77 -2.43
CA ARG A 32 -8.08 6.81 -3.73
C ARG A 32 -8.39 5.61 -4.62
N ILE A 33 -8.56 4.43 -4.02
CA ILE A 33 -8.96 3.22 -4.72
C ILE A 33 -10.36 3.36 -5.32
N THR A 34 -11.33 3.86 -4.53
CA THR A 34 -12.74 3.93 -4.94
C THR A 34 -13.02 5.11 -5.86
N ASP A 35 -12.48 6.29 -5.54
CA ASP A 35 -12.92 7.56 -6.13
C ASP A 35 -11.95 8.07 -7.21
N GLU A 36 -10.65 7.73 -7.07
CA GLU A 36 -9.58 8.20 -7.95
C GLU A 36 -9.02 7.11 -8.86
N ALA A 37 -9.68 5.95 -8.88
CA ALA A 37 -9.36 4.84 -9.76
C ALA A 37 -7.96 4.22 -9.56
N LEU A 38 -7.28 4.46 -8.43
CA LEU A 38 -5.96 3.90 -8.11
C LEU A 38 -6.00 2.36 -8.10
N ARG A 39 -4.97 1.72 -8.68
CA ARG A 39 -4.91 0.26 -8.87
C ARG A 39 -3.75 -0.46 -8.20
N GLY A 40 -2.80 0.26 -7.64
CA GLY A 40 -1.73 -0.35 -6.87
C GLY A 40 -0.91 0.68 -6.11
N VAL A 41 -0.03 0.16 -5.26
CA VAL A 41 1.05 0.90 -4.62
C VAL A 41 2.36 0.15 -4.85
N THR A 42 3.47 0.87 -4.87
CA THR A 42 4.81 0.27 -4.82
C THR A 42 5.55 0.68 -3.56
N SER A 43 6.40 -0.24 -3.11
CA SER A 43 7.35 -0.01 -2.04
C SER A 43 8.75 -0.41 -2.49
N ASN A 44 9.76 0.22 -1.92
CA ASN A 44 11.15 -0.19 -2.02
C ASN A 44 11.86 0.21 -0.71
N PRO A 45 13.11 -0.22 -0.46
CA PRO A 45 13.81 0.10 0.78
C PRO A 45 13.90 1.60 1.08
N ALA A 46 14.11 2.45 0.07
CA ALA A 46 14.19 3.92 0.25
C ALA A 46 12.83 4.55 0.58
N ILE A 47 11.73 3.97 0.11
CA ILE A 47 10.37 4.40 0.49
C ILE A 47 10.12 4.07 1.97
N PHE A 48 10.48 2.87 2.42
CA PHE A 48 10.32 2.50 3.83
C PHE A 48 11.24 3.29 4.75
N GLU A 49 12.49 3.55 4.37
CA GLU A 49 13.39 4.43 5.11
C GLU A 49 12.72 5.79 5.39
N LYS A 50 12.17 6.42 4.34
CA LYS A 50 11.48 7.72 4.47
C LYS A 50 10.16 7.65 5.22
N ALA A 51 9.45 6.52 5.15
CA ALA A 51 8.20 6.32 5.86
C ALA A 51 8.46 6.19 7.37
N ILE A 52 9.36 5.27 7.72
CA ILE A 52 9.67 4.91 9.10
C ILE A 52 10.48 6.01 9.79
N GLY A 53 11.53 6.53 9.14
CA GLY A 53 12.38 7.57 9.73
C GLY A 53 11.82 8.99 9.60
N GLY A 54 10.80 9.20 8.77
CA GLY A 54 10.23 10.52 8.45
C GLY A 54 8.84 10.77 9.03
N SER A 55 8.38 9.96 9.99
CA SER A 55 7.09 10.12 10.68
C SER A 55 7.11 9.46 12.05
N ASP A 56 6.09 9.75 12.86
CA ASP A 56 5.78 9.10 14.15
C ASP A 56 4.83 7.90 14.00
N ASP A 57 4.44 7.55 12.77
CA ASP A 57 3.43 6.52 12.49
C ASP A 57 3.84 5.11 13.00
N TYR A 58 5.14 4.90 13.25
CA TYR A 58 5.73 3.60 13.57
C TYR A 58 6.19 3.46 15.02
N ASP A 59 6.25 4.56 15.79
CA ASP A 59 6.90 4.62 17.11
C ASP A 59 6.38 3.55 18.07
N ALA A 60 5.05 3.45 18.23
CA ALA A 60 4.43 2.49 19.13
C ALA A 60 4.71 1.02 18.72
N ALA A 61 4.77 0.75 17.42
CA ALA A 61 5.08 -0.59 16.92
C ALA A 61 6.57 -0.92 17.12
N ILE A 62 7.46 0.04 16.86
CA ILE A 62 8.90 -0.09 17.10
C ILE A 62 9.16 -0.35 18.59
N GLU A 63 8.55 0.43 19.48
CA GLU A 63 8.70 0.25 20.93
C GLU A 63 8.21 -1.14 21.37
N SER A 64 7.02 -1.56 20.92
CA SER A 64 6.46 -2.88 21.25
C SER A 64 7.35 -4.03 20.78
N LEU A 65 7.95 -3.94 19.58
CA LEU A 65 8.81 -4.96 19.02
C LEU A 65 10.21 -4.95 19.67
N ALA A 66 10.73 -3.77 20.02
CA ALA A 66 11.97 -3.64 20.76
C ALA A 66 11.87 -4.27 22.16
N LEU A 67 10.73 -4.10 22.85
CA LEU A 67 10.46 -4.76 24.14
C LEU A 67 10.39 -6.30 24.03
N GLN A 68 10.19 -6.84 22.83
CA GLN A 68 10.27 -8.27 22.54
C GLN A 68 11.71 -8.75 22.24
N ASN A 69 12.72 -7.88 22.39
CA ASN A 69 14.13 -8.12 22.07
C ASN A 69 14.40 -8.43 20.59
N LYS A 70 13.58 -7.90 19.68
CA LYS A 70 13.82 -8.01 18.24
C LYS A 70 14.95 -7.09 17.79
N SER A 71 15.75 -7.56 16.85
CA SER A 71 16.76 -6.77 16.15
C SER A 71 16.13 -5.72 15.24
N ALA A 72 16.91 -4.71 14.83
CA ALA A 72 16.43 -3.67 13.92
C ALA A 72 15.93 -4.26 12.58
N ASP A 73 16.60 -5.29 12.06
CA ASP A 73 16.22 -5.94 10.81
C ASP A 73 14.89 -6.71 10.95
N GLU A 74 14.68 -7.40 12.06
CA GLU A 74 13.41 -8.07 12.37
C GLU A 74 12.27 -7.05 12.52
N ILE A 75 12.51 -5.95 13.23
CA ILE A 75 11.55 -4.86 13.39
C ILE A 75 11.18 -4.29 12.01
N TYR A 76 12.17 -3.90 11.21
CA TYR A 76 11.94 -3.38 9.86
C TYR A 76 11.10 -4.35 9.02
N THR A 77 11.47 -5.63 9.03
CA THR A 77 10.83 -6.68 8.24
C THR A 77 9.37 -6.83 8.63
N GLU A 78 9.06 -6.87 9.93
CA GLU A 78 7.68 -6.98 10.40
C GLU A 78 6.84 -5.75 10.09
N LEU A 79 7.40 -4.54 10.22
CA LEU A 79 6.71 -3.31 9.86
C LEU A 79 6.39 -3.26 8.36
N ALA A 80 7.35 -3.62 7.50
CA ALA A 80 7.17 -3.65 6.06
C ALA A 80 6.14 -4.71 5.63
N ILE A 81 6.21 -5.92 6.20
CA ILE A 81 5.24 -6.99 5.93
C ILE A 81 3.83 -6.55 6.32
N ALA A 82 3.65 -5.96 7.52
CA ALA A 82 2.36 -5.51 7.99
C ALA A 82 1.74 -4.45 7.07
N ASP A 83 2.54 -3.48 6.64
CA ASP A 83 2.07 -2.41 5.75
C ASP A 83 1.71 -2.96 4.36
N VAL A 84 2.53 -3.87 3.79
CA VAL A 84 2.23 -4.51 2.49
C VAL A 84 0.97 -5.38 2.57
N GLN A 85 0.81 -6.15 3.65
CA GLN A 85 -0.39 -6.96 3.86
C GLN A 85 -1.65 -6.08 3.95
N HIS A 86 -1.59 -4.99 4.72
CA HIS A 86 -2.73 -4.07 4.83
C HIS A 86 -3.05 -3.40 3.48
N ALA A 87 -2.03 -3.00 2.70
CA ALA A 87 -2.26 -2.50 1.34
C ALA A 87 -2.95 -3.58 0.47
N CYS A 88 -2.46 -4.83 0.49
CA CYS A 88 -3.09 -5.94 -0.24
C CYS A 88 -4.56 -6.14 0.16
N ASP A 89 -4.89 -6.06 1.44
CA ASP A 89 -6.26 -6.18 1.94
C ASP A 89 -7.16 -5.06 1.41
N LEU A 90 -6.68 -3.82 1.38
CA LEU A 90 -7.40 -2.68 0.82
C LEU A 90 -7.61 -2.80 -0.70
N PHE A 91 -6.65 -3.38 -1.42
CA PHE A 91 -6.75 -3.60 -2.87
C PHE A 91 -7.52 -4.87 -3.27
N ARG A 92 -7.79 -5.79 -2.33
CA ARG A 92 -8.47 -7.08 -2.58
C ARG A 92 -9.80 -6.97 -3.37
N PRO A 93 -10.66 -5.96 -3.16
CA PRO A 93 -11.88 -5.81 -3.97
C PRO A 93 -11.58 -5.55 -5.45
N CYS A 94 -10.46 -4.89 -5.77
CA CYS A 94 -10.07 -4.58 -7.14
C CYS A 94 -9.54 -5.79 -7.89
N THR A 95 -8.74 -6.65 -7.24
CA THR A 95 -8.15 -7.82 -7.88
C THR A 95 -9.19 -8.87 -8.24
N THR A 96 -10.20 -9.06 -7.38
CA THR A 96 -11.30 -10.01 -7.62
C THR A 96 -12.16 -9.63 -8.83
N ALA A 97 -12.33 -8.34 -9.11
CA ALA A 97 -13.09 -7.85 -10.26
C ALA A 97 -12.33 -7.92 -11.61
N THR A 98 -11.01 -8.15 -11.57
CA THR A 98 -10.12 -8.01 -12.75
C THR A 98 -9.80 -9.36 -13.43
N ILE A 99 -10.24 -10.49 -12.87
CA ILE A 99 -10.08 -11.80 -13.52
C ILE A 99 -11.31 -12.10 -14.38
N THR A 100 -11.39 -11.47 -15.56
CA THR A 100 -12.20 -12.02 -16.65
C THR A 100 -11.31 -13.06 -17.33
N PRO A 101 -11.66 -14.36 -17.34
CA PRO A 101 -10.89 -15.34 -18.10
C PRO A 101 -10.99 -14.94 -19.57
N ALA A 102 -9.85 -14.73 -20.22
CA ALA A 102 -9.81 -14.62 -21.66
C ALA A 102 -10.45 -15.88 -22.22
N THR A 103 -11.59 -15.75 -22.89
CA THR A 103 -12.20 -16.83 -23.66
C THR A 103 -11.17 -17.30 -24.68
N ALA A 104 -10.64 -18.51 -24.46
CA ALA A 104 -9.88 -19.23 -25.45
C ALA A 104 -10.78 -19.43 -26.68
N THR A 105 -10.41 -18.79 -27.79
CA THR A 105 -10.95 -19.09 -29.12
C THR A 105 -9.85 -19.77 -29.92
#